data_AF-A0A6J1ZBT7-F1
#
_entry.id   AF-A0A6J1ZBT7-F1
#
_cell.length_a   1.000
_cell.length_b   1.000
_cell.length_c   1.000
_cell.angle_alpha   90.00
_cell.angle_beta   90.00
_cell.angle_gamma   90.00
#
_symmetry.space_group_name_H-M   'P 1'
#
loop_
_entity.id
_entity.type
_entity.pdbx_description
1 polymer ?
#
loop_
_entity_poly.entity_id
_entity_poly.type
_entity_poly.pdbx_seq_one_letter_code
_entity_poly.pdbx_strand_id
1 'polypeptide(L)'
;MQDEGLARQLVELGYRGTGEVVKREDFEARKAAIEIARLAERTQKKTLTSAGKDLQDNFLKALAVREEDNHNGKVSTVIFIRDKNSHGQEVSGYIDYAHRLKIEDFEVYFSGKRRLLPKPTDMSFYNWDSHIAVWNSTPNYQVIADNLQGLLFKYKRDRKILNVDPKVSPGDNSTRIPIQTDLYIQAVIFDHISRRKT
;
A
#
# COMPACT_ATOMS: atom_id res chain seq x y z
N MET A 1 21.09 13.44 -1.35
CA MET A 1 19.64 13.18 -1.53
C MET A 1 18.92 12.64 -0.28
N GLN A 2 19.60 12.25 0.82
CA GLN A 2 18.95 11.81 2.06
C GLN A 2 18.57 12.96 3.02
N ASP A 3 19.05 14.19 2.78
CA ASP A 3 18.86 15.34 3.67
C ASP A 3 17.50 16.06 3.55
N GLU A 4 16.82 16.01 2.40
CA GLU A 4 15.60 16.81 2.21
C GLU A 4 14.40 16.33 3.05
N GLY A 5 14.30 15.01 3.26
CA GLY A 5 13.24 14.43 4.09
C GLY A 5 13.45 14.74 5.57
N LEU A 6 14.70 14.68 6.03
CA LEU A 6 15.08 15.04 7.40
C LEU A 6 14.82 16.53 7.66
N ALA A 7 15.19 17.38 6.70
CA ALA A 7 14.99 18.82 6.77
C ALA A 7 13.51 19.21 6.84
N ARG A 8 12.62 18.53 6.10
CA ARG A 8 11.16 18.79 6.17
C ARG A 8 10.57 18.43 7.53
N GLN A 9 10.99 17.30 8.11
CA GLN A 9 10.50 16.83 9.40
C GLN A 9 10.94 17.77 10.55
N LEU A 10 12.11 18.39 10.42
CA LEU A 10 12.61 19.40 11.37
C LEU A 10 11.86 20.73 11.26
N VAL A 11 11.46 21.13 10.06
CA VAL A 11 10.68 22.37 9.83
C VAL A 11 9.25 22.23 10.37
N GLU A 12 8.60 21.08 10.18
CA GLU A 12 7.24 20.80 10.69
C GLU A 12 7.15 20.81 12.23
N LEU A 13 8.27 20.57 12.92
CA LEU A 13 8.37 20.60 14.39
C LEU A 13 8.59 22.01 14.98
N GLY A 14 8.42 23.08 14.19
CA GLY A 14 8.37 24.46 14.71
C GLY A 14 9.68 25.27 14.62
N TYR A 15 10.69 24.77 13.92
CA TYR A 15 12.05 25.36 13.89
C TYR A 15 12.21 26.64 13.03
N ARG A 16 11.11 27.32 12.67
CA ARG A 16 11.15 28.67 12.09
C ARG A 16 10.52 29.75 12.99
N GLY A 17 10.04 29.40 14.18
CA GLY A 17 9.16 30.30 14.95
C GLY A 17 9.69 30.87 16.27
N THR A 18 10.67 30.25 16.93
CA THR A 18 11.12 30.67 18.26
C THR A 18 12.63 30.74 18.29
N GLY A 19 13.19 31.91 18.59
CA GLY A 19 14.62 32.25 18.50
C GLY A 19 15.59 31.49 19.41
N GLU A 20 15.35 30.21 19.70
CA GLU A 20 16.32 29.32 20.32
C GLU A 20 17.21 28.70 19.26
N VAL A 21 18.48 29.14 19.26
CA VAL A 21 19.55 28.54 18.47
C VAL A 21 19.82 27.15 19.03
N VAL A 22 19.29 26.12 18.38
CA VAL A 22 19.55 24.73 18.75
C VAL A 22 21.03 24.44 18.57
N LYS A 23 21.68 24.01 19.67
CA LYS A 23 23.10 23.70 19.67
C LYS A 23 23.34 22.49 18.76
N ARG A 24 24.48 22.51 18.06
CA ARG A 24 24.88 21.44 17.13
C ARG A 24 24.85 20.06 17.78
N GLU A 25 25.18 19.99 19.07
CA GLU A 25 25.14 18.77 19.89
C GLU A 25 23.73 18.19 20.02
N ASP A 26 22.72 19.03 20.27
CA ASP A 26 21.31 18.60 20.37
C ASP A 26 20.77 18.09 19.04
N PHE A 27 21.21 18.70 17.94
CA PHE A 27 20.88 18.26 16.58
C PHE A 27 21.48 16.88 16.27
N GLU A 28 22.77 16.71 16.53
CA GLU A 28 23.48 15.44 16.29
C GLU A 28 22.93 14.32 17.19
N ALA A 29 22.63 14.61 18.47
CA ALA A 29 22.03 13.66 19.40
C ALA A 29 20.63 13.19 18.94
N ARG A 30 19.78 14.11 18.46
CA ARG A 30 18.43 13.76 17.94
C ARG A 30 18.50 13.03 16.60
N LYS A 31 19.43 13.40 15.72
CA LYS A 31 19.70 12.64 14.48
C LYS A 31 20.12 11.21 14.80
N ALA A 32 21.05 11.03 15.74
CA ALA A 32 21.47 9.71 16.19
C ALA A 32 20.32 8.91 16.81
N ALA A 33 19.47 9.54 17.63
CA ALA A 33 18.30 8.88 18.22
C ALA A 33 17.28 8.40 17.16
N ILE A 34 17.01 9.21 16.14
CA ILE A 34 16.14 8.82 15.00
C ILE A 34 16.77 7.65 14.22
N GLU A 35 18.08 7.70 13.99
CA GLU A 35 18.81 6.66 13.28
C GLU A 35 18.82 5.33 14.07
N ILE A 36 19.01 5.40 15.39
CA ILE A 36 18.92 4.26 16.32
C ILE A 36 17.49 3.70 16.34
N ALA A 37 16.46 4.55 16.44
CA ALA A 37 15.06 4.12 16.40
C ALA A 37 14.74 3.42 15.07
N ARG A 38 15.22 3.97 13.95
CA ARG A 38 15.06 3.38 12.61
C ARG A 38 15.81 2.06 12.46
N LEU A 39 16.98 1.92 13.09
CA LEU A 39 17.74 0.67 13.17
C LEU A 39 17.02 -0.36 14.06
N ALA A 40 16.47 0.07 15.19
CA ALA A 40 15.70 -0.79 16.09
C ALA A 40 14.42 -1.31 15.40
N GLU A 41 13.68 -0.45 14.71
CA GLU A 41 12.53 -0.84 13.88
C GLU A 41 12.90 -1.80 12.74
N ARG A 42 14.09 -1.63 12.14
CA ARG A 42 14.61 -2.55 11.12
C ARG A 42 15.02 -3.90 11.70
N THR A 43 15.42 -3.94 12.97
CA THR A 43 15.95 -5.15 13.63
C THR A 43 14.85 -5.96 14.32
N GLN A 44 13.74 -5.32 14.73
CA GLN A 44 12.54 -6.03 15.14
C GLN A 44 11.95 -6.79 13.95
N LYS A 45 12.15 -8.11 13.92
CA LYS A 45 11.32 -9.02 13.12
C LYS A 45 9.88 -8.91 13.65
N LYS A 46 9.08 -8.02 13.07
CA LYS A 46 7.64 -8.02 13.31
C LYS A 46 7.10 -9.39 12.89
N THR A 47 6.55 -10.12 13.86
CA THR A 47 5.75 -11.31 13.58
C THR A 47 4.68 -10.92 12.55
N LEU A 48 4.58 -11.69 11.46
CA LEU A 48 3.57 -11.44 10.44
C LEU A 48 2.18 -11.46 11.07
N THR A 49 1.31 -10.55 10.66
CA THR A 49 -0.05 -10.41 11.20
C THR A 49 -0.92 -11.60 10.84
N SER A 50 -0.61 -12.30 9.74
CA SER A 50 -1.25 -13.56 9.36
C SER A 50 -0.71 -14.79 10.11
N ALA A 51 0.43 -14.70 10.80
CA ALA A 51 1.07 -15.86 11.41
C ALA A 51 0.18 -16.49 12.50
N GLY A 52 -0.01 -17.81 12.42
CA GLY A 52 -0.79 -18.58 13.40
C GLY A 52 -2.31 -18.39 13.31
N LYS A 53 -2.81 -17.67 12.31
CA LYS A 53 -4.25 -17.50 12.09
C LYS A 53 -4.83 -18.60 11.22
N ASP A 54 -6.02 -19.05 11.60
CA ASP A 54 -6.81 -19.96 10.80
C ASP A 54 -7.60 -19.19 9.74
N LEU A 55 -6.98 -18.97 8.59
CA LEU A 55 -7.59 -18.27 7.46
C LEU A 55 -8.39 -19.28 6.65
N GLN A 56 -9.72 -19.15 6.65
CA GLN A 56 -10.60 -20.07 5.93
C GLN A 56 -10.74 -19.70 4.44
N ASP A 57 -10.94 -18.41 4.17
CA ASP A 57 -11.20 -17.89 2.83
C ASP A 57 -9.94 -17.75 1.96
N ASN A 58 -10.07 -18.04 0.66
CA ASN A 58 -8.98 -18.04 -0.31
C ASN A 58 -8.35 -16.66 -0.51
N PHE A 59 -9.13 -15.58 -0.42
CA PHE A 59 -8.62 -14.22 -0.50
C PHE A 59 -7.71 -13.90 0.68
N LEU A 60 -8.12 -14.25 1.90
CA LEU A 60 -7.28 -14.05 3.08
C LEU A 60 -5.99 -14.88 3.02
N LYS A 61 -6.08 -16.15 2.60
CA LYS A 61 -4.90 -17.00 2.36
C LYS A 61 -3.95 -16.38 1.34
N ALA A 62 -4.50 -15.86 0.23
CA ALA A 62 -3.71 -15.22 -0.82
C ALA A 62 -2.99 -13.95 -0.34
N LEU A 63 -3.62 -13.16 0.53
CA LEU A 63 -2.97 -12.00 1.16
C LEU A 63 -1.88 -12.42 2.14
N ALA A 64 -2.14 -13.42 2.98
CA ALA A 64 -1.18 -13.90 3.98
C ALA A 64 0.14 -14.38 3.35
N VAL A 65 0.08 -15.15 2.27
CA VAL A 65 1.27 -15.61 1.54
C VAL A 65 2.11 -14.45 0.98
N ARG A 66 1.49 -13.28 0.74
CA ARG A 66 2.13 -12.09 0.18
C ARG A 66 2.62 -11.10 1.23
N GLU A 67 2.22 -11.26 2.49
CA GLU A 67 2.45 -10.28 3.55
C GLU A 67 3.95 -9.99 3.74
N GLU A 68 4.76 -11.04 3.91
CA GLU A 68 6.19 -10.91 4.14
C GLU A 68 6.93 -10.27 2.95
N ASP A 69 6.62 -10.72 1.74
CA ASP A 69 7.29 -10.23 0.54
C ASP A 69 6.90 -8.78 0.20
N ASN A 70 5.69 -8.34 0.56
CA ASN A 70 5.28 -6.94 0.49
C ASN A 70 5.97 -6.08 1.55
N HIS A 71 6.08 -6.57 2.80
CA HIS A 71 6.84 -5.86 3.84
C HIS A 71 8.30 -5.65 3.45
N ASN A 72 8.93 -6.68 2.89
CA ASN A 72 10.31 -6.63 2.42
C ASN A 72 10.46 -5.93 1.05
N GLY A 73 9.35 -5.59 0.40
CA GLY A 73 9.32 -4.95 -0.90
C GLY A 73 9.93 -5.79 -2.02
N LYS A 74 9.93 -7.12 -1.90
CA LYS A 74 10.32 -8.04 -2.99
C LYS A 74 9.22 -8.10 -4.05
N VAL A 75 7.97 -8.11 -3.59
CA VAL A 75 6.76 -8.04 -4.41
C VAL A 75 6.03 -6.75 -4.06
N SER A 76 5.40 -6.14 -5.06
CA SER A 76 4.46 -5.05 -4.88
C SER A 76 3.10 -5.52 -5.35
N THR A 77 2.18 -5.70 -4.39
CA THR A 77 0.84 -6.23 -4.66
C THR A 77 -0.20 -5.11 -4.73
N VAL A 78 -1.03 -5.13 -5.77
CA VAL A 78 -2.24 -4.31 -5.91
C VAL A 78 -3.46 -5.22 -5.82
N ILE A 79 -4.42 -4.87 -4.97
CA ILE A 79 -5.64 -5.65 -4.75
C ILE A 79 -6.80 -4.90 -5.38
N PHE A 80 -7.54 -5.56 -6.26
CA PHE A 80 -8.85 -5.09 -6.69
C PHE A 80 -9.95 -5.77 -5.88
N ILE A 81 -10.89 -4.98 -5.37
CA ILE A 81 -12.10 -5.46 -4.72
C ILE A 81 -13.29 -4.73 -5.33
N ARG A 82 -14.37 -5.48 -5.59
CA ARG A 82 -15.72 -4.96 -5.85
C ARG A 82 -16.67 -5.65 -4.91
N ASP A 83 -17.40 -4.87 -4.11
CA ASP A 83 -18.42 -5.38 -3.21
C ASP A 83 -19.34 -4.28 -2.67
N LYS A 84 -20.25 -4.60 -1.75
CA LYS A 84 -21.15 -3.63 -1.11
C LYS A 84 -20.58 -3.12 0.21
N ASN A 85 -20.67 -1.82 0.43
CA ASN A 85 -20.34 -1.20 1.71
C ASN A 85 -21.44 -1.46 2.76
N SER A 86 -21.25 -0.95 3.99
CA SER A 86 -22.21 -1.09 5.08
C SER A 86 -23.59 -0.46 4.82
N HIS A 87 -23.67 0.46 3.86
CA HIS A 87 -24.92 1.10 3.42
C HIS A 87 -25.58 0.37 2.25
N GLY A 88 -25.03 -0.78 1.83
CA GLY A 88 -25.53 -1.57 0.70
C GLY A 88 -25.14 -1.03 -0.67
N GLN A 89 -24.39 0.08 -0.75
CA GLN A 89 -23.92 0.66 -2.00
C GLN A 89 -22.76 -0.16 -2.56
N GLU A 90 -22.78 -0.35 -3.86
CA GLU A 90 -21.73 -1.09 -4.55
C GLU A 90 -20.52 -0.18 -4.80
N VAL A 91 -19.35 -0.66 -4.37
CA VAL A 91 -18.08 0.06 -4.47
C VAL A 91 -17.03 -0.85 -5.06
N SER A 92 -16.09 -0.27 -5.81
CA SER A 92 -14.92 -0.98 -6.29
C SER A 92 -13.68 -0.12 -6.24
N GLY A 93 -12.51 -0.73 -6.20
CA GLY A 93 -11.26 0.01 -6.21
C GLY A 93 -10.03 -0.85 -6.12
N TYR A 94 -8.89 -0.20 -6.40
CA TYR A 94 -7.56 -0.77 -6.34
C TYR A 94 -6.84 -0.27 -5.08
N ILE A 95 -6.25 -1.19 -4.33
CA ILE A 95 -5.59 -0.95 -3.05
C ILE A 95 -4.11 -1.34 -3.18
N ASP A 96 -3.21 -0.42 -2.80
CA ASP A 96 -1.79 -0.72 -2.64
C ASP A 96 -1.60 -1.51 -1.33
N TYR A 97 -1.35 -2.81 -1.44
CA TYR A 97 -1.31 -3.70 -0.27
C TYR A 97 -0.16 -3.32 0.68
N ALA A 98 1.03 -3.08 0.13
CA ALA A 98 2.20 -2.69 0.92
C ALA A 98 2.03 -1.33 1.61
N HIS A 99 1.31 -0.39 1.00
CA HIS A 99 0.94 0.86 1.67
C HIS A 99 -0.07 0.60 2.79
N ARG A 100 -1.11 -0.20 2.51
CA ARG A 100 -2.18 -0.49 3.48
C ARG A 100 -1.65 -1.21 4.72
N LEU A 101 -0.76 -2.18 4.55
CA LEU A 101 -0.07 -2.90 5.62
C LEU A 101 0.71 -1.98 6.58
N LYS A 102 1.14 -0.80 6.11
CA LYS A 102 1.93 0.14 6.92
C LYS A 102 1.06 1.08 7.75
N ILE A 103 -0.12 1.41 7.26
CA ILE A 103 -0.97 2.48 7.83
C ILE A 103 -2.21 1.96 8.55
N GLU A 104 -2.52 0.67 8.42
CA GLU A 104 -3.68 0.06 9.05
C GLU A 104 -3.30 -1.27 9.70
N ASP A 105 -3.95 -1.57 10.82
CA ASP A 105 -3.82 -2.86 11.49
C ASP A 105 -4.54 -3.95 10.68
N PHE A 106 -3.78 -4.90 10.13
CA PHE A 106 -4.34 -6.02 9.37
C PHE A 106 -4.88 -7.16 10.25
N GLU A 107 -4.73 -7.05 11.58
CA GLU A 107 -5.25 -8.02 12.54
C GLU A 107 -6.75 -8.20 12.36
N VAL A 108 -7.48 -7.09 12.23
CA VAL A 108 -8.94 -7.06 12.11
C VAL A 108 -9.44 -7.73 10.83
N TYR A 109 -8.65 -7.74 9.76
CA TYR A 109 -9.02 -8.39 8.49
C TYR A 109 -8.72 -9.87 8.54
N PHE A 110 -7.51 -10.25 8.95
CA PHE A 110 -7.10 -11.65 9.03
C PHE A 110 -7.85 -12.43 10.12
N SER A 111 -8.36 -11.76 11.16
CA SER A 111 -9.24 -12.38 12.17
C SER A 111 -10.72 -12.44 11.73
N GLY A 112 -11.06 -11.89 10.56
CA GLY A 112 -12.45 -11.85 10.07
C GLY A 112 -13.37 -10.86 10.79
N LYS A 113 -12.86 -10.08 11.76
CA LYS A 113 -13.64 -9.06 12.49
C LYS A 113 -14.15 -7.95 11.57
N ARG A 114 -13.45 -7.69 10.47
CA ARG A 114 -13.82 -6.68 9.47
C ARG A 114 -13.45 -7.15 8.07
N ARG A 115 -14.25 -6.73 7.08
CA ARG A 115 -13.96 -6.94 5.65
C ARG A 115 -13.10 -5.80 5.10
N LEU A 116 -12.15 -6.14 4.22
CA LEU A 116 -11.31 -5.17 3.54
C LEU A 116 -12.10 -4.58 2.36
N LEU A 117 -12.42 -3.28 2.43
CA LEU A 117 -13.11 -2.58 1.35
C LEU A 117 -12.28 -1.40 0.84
N PRO A 118 -12.39 -1.06 -0.46
CA PRO A 118 -11.77 0.14 -1.02
C PRO A 118 -12.24 1.41 -0.29
N LYS A 119 -11.31 2.32 -0.04
CA LYS A 119 -11.56 3.64 0.53
C LYS A 119 -11.24 4.74 -0.50
N PRO A 120 -11.85 5.93 -0.39
CA PRO A 120 -11.50 7.08 -1.25
C PRO A 120 -10.03 7.50 -1.23
N THR A 121 -9.25 7.03 -0.24
CA THR A 121 -7.81 7.28 -0.10
C THR A 121 -6.93 6.20 -0.73
N ASP A 122 -7.51 5.10 -1.22
CA ASP A 122 -6.79 4.04 -1.92
C ASP A 122 -6.42 4.48 -3.36
N MET A 123 -5.72 3.62 -4.11
CA MET A 123 -5.22 3.96 -5.46
C MET A 123 -6.36 4.32 -6.40
N SER A 124 -7.51 3.68 -6.22
CA SER A 124 -8.76 4.15 -6.79
C SER A 124 -9.93 3.74 -5.92
N PHE A 125 -11.02 4.48 -6.11
CA PHE A 125 -12.31 4.21 -5.51
C PHE A 125 -13.38 4.63 -6.50
N TYR A 126 -14.37 3.76 -6.69
CA TYR A 126 -15.53 4.02 -7.50
C TYR A 126 -16.78 3.58 -6.74
N ASN A 127 -17.74 4.49 -6.60
CA ASN A 127 -19.07 4.19 -6.09
C ASN A 127 -20.01 4.03 -7.29
N TRP A 128 -20.60 2.86 -7.45
CA TRP A 128 -21.44 2.52 -8.61
C TRP A 128 -22.82 3.18 -8.54
N ASP A 129 -23.33 3.45 -7.33
CA ASP A 129 -24.62 4.11 -7.12
C ASP A 129 -24.54 5.61 -7.41
N SER A 130 -23.46 6.28 -6.96
CA SER A 130 -23.31 7.74 -7.14
C SER A 130 -22.44 8.13 -8.33
N HIS A 131 -21.81 7.15 -9.00
CA HIS A 131 -20.84 7.34 -10.08
C HIS A 131 -19.63 8.21 -9.70
N ILE A 132 -19.31 8.32 -8.41
CA ILE A 132 -18.14 9.09 -7.93
C ILE A 132 -16.89 8.22 -8.07
N ALA A 133 -15.92 8.74 -8.83
CA ALA A 133 -14.60 8.14 -9.03
C ALA A 133 -13.51 9.00 -8.39
N VAL A 134 -12.58 8.36 -7.67
CA VAL A 134 -11.39 8.99 -7.08
C VAL A 134 -10.18 8.12 -7.40
N TRP A 135 -9.03 8.73 -7.64
CA TRP A 135 -7.76 8.03 -7.82
C TRP A 135 -6.62 8.79 -7.16
N ASN A 136 -5.75 8.06 -6.44
CA ASN A 136 -4.67 8.66 -5.66
C ASN A 136 -3.36 7.93 -5.89
N SER A 137 -2.29 8.67 -6.10
CA SER A 137 -0.95 8.06 -6.08
C SER A 137 -0.55 7.72 -4.64
N THR A 138 -0.01 6.52 -4.44
CA THR A 138 0.50 6.05 -3.14
C THR A 138 2.02 6.24 -3.07
N PRO A 139 2.68 5.96 -1.94
CA PRO A 139 4.14 5.96 -1.90
C PRO A 139 4.80 4.99 -2.90
N ASN A 140 4.14 3.89 -3.26
CA ASN A 140 4.71 2.88 -4.17
C ASN A 140 4.28 3.06 -5.63
N TYR A 141 3.08 3.57 -5.90
CA TYR A 141 2.53 3.70 -7.25
C TYR A 141 2.18 5.14 -7.61
N GLN A 142 2.46 5.50 -8.87
CA GLN A 142 1.85 6.66 -9.51
C GLN A 142 0.63 6.16 -10.30
N VAL A 143 -0.53 6.74 -10.03
CA VAL A 143 -1.74 6.45 -10.79
C VAL A 143 -1.77 7.33 -12.03
N ILE A 144 -1.95 6.70 -13.19
CA ILE A 144 -2.08 7.36 -14.49
C ILE A 144 -3.49 7.03 -14.97
N ALA A 145 -4.37 8.03 -14.93
CA ALA A 145 -5.70 7.95 -15.52
C ALA A 145 -5.65 8.71 -16.85
N ASP A 146 -5.68 7.98 -17.96
CA ASP A 146 -5.74 8.54 -19.31
C ASP A 146 -6.98 8.01 -20.04
N ASN A 147 -7.67 8.88 -20.76
CA ASN A 147 -8.90 8.55 -21.48
C ASN A 147 -8.70 7.47 -22.55
N LEU A 148 -7.49 7.35 -23.10
CA LEU A 148 -7.19 6.39 -24.19
C LEU A 148 -6.80 5.00 -23.68
N GLN A 149 -6.02 4.93 -22.60
CA GLN A 149 -5.45 3.67 -22.09
C GLN A 149 -6.15 3.18 -20.82
N GLY A 150 -7.12 3.93 -20.30
CA GLY A 150 -7.81 3.64 -19.06
C GLY A 150 -6.93 3.91 -17.84
N LEU A 151 -7.09 3.06 -16.82
CA LEU A 151 -6.37 3.19 -15.56
C LEU A 151 -5.08 2.37 -15.60
N LEU A 152 -3.96 3.02 -15.34
CA LEU A 152 -2.65 2.41 -15.29
C LEU A 152 -1.94 2.75 -13.99
N PHE A 153 -1.13 1.82 -13.50
CA PHE A 153 -0.35 2.01 -12.28
C PHE A 153 1.13 1.88 -12.58
N LYS A 154 1.87 2.98 -12.43
CA LYS A 154 3.32 2.98 -12.61
C LYS A 154 3.99 2.72 -11.28
N TYR A 155 4.69 1.59 -11.16
CA TYR A 155 5.48 1.29 -9.97
C TYR A 155 6.67 2.26 -9.89
N LYS A 156 6.78 3.02 -8.79
CA LYS A 156 7.72 4.14 -8.70
C LYS A 156 9.19 3.71 -8.69
N ARG A 157 9.48 2.50 -8.18
CA ARG A 157 10.86 2.03 -7.98
C ARG A 157 11.59 1.76 -9.30
N ASP A 158 10.95 1.05 -10.23
CA ASP A 158 11.54 0.67 -11.52
C ASP A 158 10.81 1.26 -12.74
N ARG A 159 9.76 2.07 -12.49
CA ARG A 159 8.97 2.80 -13.48
C ARG A 159 8.18 1.89 -14.43
N LYS A 160 8.06 0.60 -14.13
CA LYS A 160 7.25 -0.33 -14.93
C LYS A 160 5.76 -0.06 -14.74
N ILE A 161 5.00 -0.27 -15.81
CA ILE A 161 3.56 -0.09 -15.84
C ILE A 161 2.90 -1.42 -15.53
N LEU A 162 1.99 -1.38 -14.55
CA LEU A 162 1.00 -2.40 -14.27
C LEU A 162 -0.31 -1.98 -14.93
N ASN A 163 -0.75 -2.74 -15.93
CA ASN A 163 -2.01 -2.53 -16.62
C ASN A 163 -3.12 -3.37 -15.96
N VAL A 164 -4.23 -2.73 -15.61
CA VAL A 164 -5.34 -3.41 -14.92
C VAL A 164 -6.54 -3.71 -15.81
N ASP A 165 -6.49 -3.38 -17.10
CA ASP A 165 -7.53 -3.78 -18.05
C ASP A 165 -7.59 -5.32 -18.15
N PRO A 166 -8.76 -5.95 -17.91
CA PRO A 166 -8.95 -7.40 -17.98
C PRO A 166 -8.60 -8.01 -19.35
N LYS A 167 -8.65 -7.24 -20.43
CA LYS A 167 -8.48 -7.73 -21.81
C LYS A 167 -7.02 -7.79 -22.26
N VAL A 168 -6.11 -7.18 -21.51
CA VAL A 168 -4.69 -7.09 -21.86
C VAL A 168 -3.83 -7.72 -20.78
N SER A 169 -2.56 -7.99 -21.13
CA SER A 169 -1.55 -8.47 -20.18
C SER A 169 -1.24 -7.40 -19.14
N PRO A 170 -1.05 -7.76 -17.86
CA PRO A 170 -0.77 -6.79 -16.79
C PRO A 170 0.59 -6.11 -16.91
N GLY A 171 1.49 -6.60 -17.77
CA GLY A 171 2.80 -6.00 -18.04
C GLY A 171 3.97 -6.86 -17.57
N ASP A 172 5.18 -6.35 -17.76
CA ASP A 172 6.42 -7.08 -17.45
C ASP A 172 6.53 -7.43 -15.96
N ASN A 173 6.97 -8.65 -15.66
CA ASN A 173 7.11 -9.18 -14.28
C ASN A 173 5.86 -8.97 -13.42
N SER A 174 4.70 -8.91 -14.08
CA SER A 174 3.42 -8.65 -13.44
C SER A 174 2.48 -9.82 -13.69
N THR A 175 1.71 -10.18 -12.69
CA THR A 175 0.66 -11.21 -12.82
C THR A 175 -0.69 -10.61 -12.45
N ARG A 176 -1.76 -11.25 -12.93
CA ARG A 176 -3.13 -10.93 -12.58
C ARG A 176 -3.84 -12.23 -12.23
N ILE A 177 -4.31 -12.34 -11.00
CA ILE A 177 -4.85 -13.57 -10.43
C ILE A 177 -6.24 -13.26 -9.90
N PRO A 178 -7.32 -13.62 -10.62
CA PRO A 178 -8.66 -13.62 -10.07
C PRO A 178 -8.74 -14.58 -8.89
N ILE A 179 -9.32 -14.13 -7.78
CA ILE A 179 -9.48 -14.95 -6.58
C ILE A 179 -10.95 -15.30 -6.42
N GLN A 180 -11.24 -16.60 -6.39
CA GLN A 180 -12.56 -17.09 -6.00
C GLN A 180 -12.69 -17.02 -4.48
N THR A 181 -13.64 -16.24 -4.00
CA THR A 181 -13.87 -15.96 -2.58
C THR A 181 -15.35 -15.75 -2.34
N ASP A 182 -15.85 -16.18 -1.19
CA ASP A 182 -17.22 -15.91 -0.75
C ASP A 182 -17.32 -14.58 -0.02
N LEU A 183 -16.18 -13.92 0.25
CA LEU A 183 -16.14 -12.65 0.94
C LEU A 183 -16.51 -11.48 0.06
N TYR A 184 -16.32 -11.51 -1.26
CA TYR A 184 -16.54 -10.34 -2.14
C TYR A 184 -17.19 -10.77 -3.46
N ILE A 185 -18.00 -9.88 -4.06
CA ILE A 185 -18.52 -10.08 -5.42
C ILE A 185 -17.38 -10.33 -6.42
N GLN A 186 -16.27 -9.58 -6.29
CA GLN A 186 -15.09 -9.78 -7.11
C GLN A 186 -13.82 -9.41 -6.35
N ALA A 187 -12.80 -10.26 -6.45
CA ALA A 187 -11.45 -9.97 -5.97
C ALA A 187 -10.41 -10.38 -7.02
N VAL A 188 -9.45 -9.50 -7.31
CA VAL A 188 -8.33 -9.79 -8.21
C VAL A 188 -7.05 -9.27 -7.59
N ILE A 189 -6.00 -10.08 -7.60
CA ILE A 189 -4.69 -9.70 -7.08
C ILE A 189 -3.73 -9.52 -8.24
N PHE A 190 -3.00 -8.42 -8.23
CA PHE A 190 -1.93 -8.12 -9.15
C PHE A 190 -0.62 -8.09 -8.40
N ASP A 191 0.35 -8.91 -8.81
CA ASP A 191 1.68 -8.89 -8.22
C ASP A 191 2.68 -8.33 -9.22
N HIS A 192 3.54 -7.42 -8.77
CA HIS A 192 4.68 -6.94 -9.54
C HIS A 192 5.99 -7.31 -8.83
N ILE A 193 6.85 -8.07 -9.49
CA ILE A 193 8.15 -8.47 -8.93
C ILE A 193 9.20 -7.47 -9.38
N SER A 194 9.70 -6.67 -8.42
CA SER A 194 10.76 -5.72 -8.71
C SER A 194 12.09 -6.46 -8.85
N ARG A 195 12.64 -6.51 -10.06
CA ARG A 195 14.00 -7.01 -10.25
C ARG A 195 14.95 -6.03 -9.57
N ARG A 196 15.68 -6.49 -8.54
CA ARG A 196 16.83 -5.71 -8.05
C ARG A 196 17.75 -5.47 -9.24
N LYS A 197 18.15 -4.22 -9.47
CA LYS A 197 19.35 -3.96 -10.27
C LYS A 197 20.50 -4.63 -9.49
N THR A 198 21.03 -5.71 -10.06
CA THR A 198 22.38 -6.18 -9.76
C THR A 198 23.37 -5.05 -9.96
#